data_AF-A0A231VR38-F1
#
_entry.id   AF-A0A231VR38-F1
#
_cell.length_a   1.000
_cell.length_b   1.000
_cell.length_c   1.000
_cell.angle_alpha   90.00
_cell.angle_beta   90.00
_cell.angle_gamma   90.00
#
_symmetry.space_group_name_H-M   'P 1'
#
loop_
_entity.id
_entity.type
_entity.pdbx_description
1 polymer ?
#
loop_
_entity_poly.entity_id
_entity_poly.type
_entity_poly.pdbx_seq_one_letter_code
_entity_poly.pdbx_strand_id
1 'polypeptide(L)'
;LMDPESYLRGQRKYLSKNQFLSGDILNKIEVVQLLVEENNQEYDWNHALDLLESVRPPRIHLADIEFKIGSRWIPQSVYGKFAFECFTNHEFELSSPDVEQVIEVNPVDGQVHLRTSFAYRYPSAKDSSLGVSGSRYDTGRKIFENLLNSNQ
;
A
#
# COMPACT_ATOMS: atom_id res chain seq x y z
N LEU A 1 29.87 8.00 -3.28
CA LEU A 1 29.14 9.14 -3.89
C LEU A 1 28.29 9.78 -2.79
N MET A 2 28.18 11.10 -2.78
CA MET A 2 27.35 11.80 -1.79
C MET A 2 25.87 11.47 -2.04
N ASP A 3 25.12 11.17 -0.99
CA ASP A 3 23.68 10.91 -1.09
C ASP A 3 22.91 12.24 -1.22
N PRO A 4 22.26 12.52 -2.36
CA PRO A 4 21.66 13.82 -2.62
C PRO A 4 20.47 14.12 -1.69
N GLU A 5 19.67 13.12 -1.35
CA GLU A 5 18.52 13.30 -0.45
C GLU A 5 18.95 13.58 0.99
N SER A 6 19.97 12.86 1.47
CA SER A 6 20.56 13.13 2.79
C SER A 6 21.20 14.52 2.82
N TYR A 7 21.85 14.93 1.73
CA TYR A 7 22.46 16.24 1.60
C TYR A 7 21.45 17.38 1.77
N LEU A 8 20.29 17.32 1.11
CA LEU A 8 19.21 18.31 1.28
C LEU A 8 18.71 18.41 2.73
N ARG A 9 18.82 17.33 3.50
CA ARG A 9 18.45 17.31 4.93
C ARG A 9 19.58 17.80 5.85
N GLY A 10 20.65 18.34 5.28
CA GLY A 10 21.85 18.78 6.03
C GLY A 10 22.69 17.62 6.56
N GLN A 11 22.49 16.39 6.06
CA GLN A 11 23.22 15.21 6.49
C GLN A 11 24.29 14.82 5.47
N ARG A 12 25.49 14.51 5.96
CA ARG A 12 26.56 13.97 5.12
C ARG A 12 26.57 12.46 5.17
N LYS A 13 26.01 11.84 4.13
CA LYS A 13 25.96 10.39 3.97
C LYS A 13 26.55 9.99 2.64
N TYR A 14 27.49 9.05 2.66
CA TYR A 14 28.09 8.51 1.45
C TYR A 14 27.51 7.14 1.14
N LEU A 15 27.23 6.92 -0.14
CA LEU A 15 26.78 5.64 -0.69
C LEU A 15 27.87 4.99 -1.52
N SER A 16 27.88 3.67 -1.52
CA SER A 16 28.59 2.90 -2.55
C SER A 16 28.00 3.20 -3.94
N LYS A 17 28.77 2.94 -5.00
CA LYS A 17 28.30 3.17 -6.38
C LYS A 17 26.99 2.42 -6.65
N ASN A 18 26.87 1.17 -6.23
CA ASN A 18 25.67 0.36 -6.44
C ASN A 18 24.45 0.94 -5.71
N GLN A 19 24.61 1.40 -4.47
CA GLN A 19 23.52 2.03 -3.72
C GLN A 19 23.11 3.39 -4.30
N PHE A 20 24.07 4.15 -4.80
CA PHE A 20 23.80 5.43 -5.45
C PHE A 20 23.01 5.22 -6.75
N LEU A 21 23.41 4.24 -7.56
CA LEU A 21 22.80 3.88 -8.85
C LEU A 21 21.62 2.89 -8.74
N SER A 22 20.94 2.84 -7.60
CA SER A 22 19.73 2.01 -7.41
C SER A 22 18.67 2.73 -6.57
N GLY A 23 17.47 2.16 -6.43
CA GLY A 23 16.36 2.78 -5.72
C GLY A 23 15.63 3.81 -6.59
N ASP A 24 15.16 4.90 -5.97
CA ASP A 24 14.44 5.96 -6.69
C ASP A 24 15.42 6.86 -7.49
N ILE A 25 15.75 6.41 -8.70
CA ILE A 25 16.67 7.13 -9.59
C ILE A 25 16.08 8.46 -10.06
N LEU A 26 14.77 8.53 -10.29
CA LEU A 26 14.15 9.75 -10.79
C LEU A 26 14.21 10.87 -9.75
N ASN A 27 13.85 10.56 -8.49
CA ASN A 27 13.97 11.52 -7.40
C ASN A 27 15.44 11.96 -7.18
N LYS A 28 16.39 11.04 -7.23
CA LYS A 28 17.82 11.38 -7.14
C LYS A 28 18.28 12.31 -8.26
N ILE A 29 17.83 12.07 -9.50
CA ILE A 29 18.12 12.96 -10.64
C ILE A 29 17.57 14.35 -10.37
N GLU A 30 16.29 14.45 -9.96
CA GLU A 30 15.64 15.74 -9.68
C GLU A 30 16.39 16.54 -8.61
N VAL A 31 16.78 15.88 -7.52
CA VAL A 31 17.56 16.54 -6.45
C VAL A 31 18.93 17.01 -6.96
N VAL A 32 19.66 16.16 -7.69
CA VAL A 32 20.99 16.53 -8.20
C VAL A 32 20.88 17.65 -9.24
N GLN A 33 19.86 17.64 -10.11
CA GLN A 33 19.60 18.72 -11.06
C GLN A 33 19.39 20.05 -10.34
N LEU A 34 18.59 20.08 -9.28
CA LEU A 34 18.39 21.28 -8.46
C LEU A 34 19.71 21.80 -7.87
N LEU A 35 20.56 20.90 -7.35
CA LEU A 35 21.88 21.27 -6.80
C LEU A 35 22.84 21.83 -7.86
N VAL A 36 22.79 21.30 -9.09
CA VAL A 36 23.54 21.82 -10.23
C VAL A 36 23.01 23.21 -10.63
N GLU A 37 21.69 23.39 -10.70
CA GLU A 37 21.03 24.67 -11.03
C GLU A 37 21.34 25.76 -9.99
N GLU A 38 21.44 25.40 -8.71
CA GLU A 38 21.86 26.29 -7.63
C GLU A 38 23.37 26.62 -7.65
N ASN A 39 24.13 26.06 -8.61
CA ASN A 39 25.59 26.18 -8.68
C ASN A 39 26.27 25.77 -7.37
N ASN A 40 25.78 24.70 -6.74
CA ASN A 40 26.41 24.13 -5.56
C ASN A 40 27.76 23.49 -5.95
N GLN A 41 28.85 23.90 -5.30
CA GLN A 41 30.21 23.42 -5.62
C GLN A 41 30.82 22.56 -4.51
N GLU A 42 30.02 22.14 -3.52
CA GLU A 42 30.54 21.32 -2.40
C GLU A 42 30.94 19.91 -2.88
N TYR A 43 30.27 19.39 -3.91
CA TYR A 43 30.57 18.13 -4.55
C TYR A 43 30.45 18.25 -6.06
N ASP A 44 30.98 17.27 -6.79
CA ASP A 44 30.85 17.17 -8.24
C ASP A 44 29.46 16.65 -8.63
N TRP A 45 28.46 17.52 -8.53
CA TRP A 45 27.07 17.20 -8.85
C TRP A 45 26.85 16.94 -10.34
N ASN A 46 27.67 17.54 -11.22
CA ASN A 46 27.61 17.25 -12.65
C ASN A 46 28.01 15.80 -12.93
N HIS A 47 29.11 15.33 -12.34
CA HIS A 47 29.50 13.93 -12.46
C HIS A 47 28.46 12.97 -11.85
N ALA A 48 27.87 13.35 -10.71
CA ALA A 48 26.81 12.59 -10.08
C ALA A 48 25.56 12.49 -10.99
N LEU A 49 25.20 13.58 -11.67
CA LEU A 49 24.09 13.63 -12.61
C LEU A 49 24.32 12.72 -13.81
N ASP A 50 25.49 12.80 -14.45
CA ASP A 50 25.86 11.93 -15.58
C ASP A 50 25.74 10.45 -15.23
N LEU A 51 26.19 10.08 -14.02
CA LEU A 51 26.09 8.72 -13.52
C LEU A 51 24.63 8.28 -13.33
N LEU A 52 23.76 9.13 -12.77
CA LEU A 52 22.34 8.80 -12.59
C LEU A 52 21.59 8.73 -13.92
N GLU A 53 21.86 9.65 -14.84
CA GLU A 53 21.27 9.66 -16.18
C GLU A 53 21.61 8.37 -16.95
N SER A 54 22.81 7.82 -16.75
CA SER A 54 23.22 6.54 -17.37
C SER A 54 22.38 5.33 -16.95
N VAL A 55 21.69 5.42 -15.81
CA VAL A 55 20.82 4.36 -15.26
C VAL A 55 19.35 4.79 -15.16
N ARG A 56 18.96 5.87 -15.86
CA ARG A 56 17.58 6.35 -15.87
C ARG A 56 16.65 5.23 -16.37
N PRO A 57 15.62 4.82 -15.59
CA PRO A 57 14.69 3.81 -16.03
C PRO A 57 13.86 4.32 -17.23
N PRO A 58 13.53 3.46 -18.19
CA PRO A 58 12.68 3.84 -19.30
C PRO A 58 11.29 4.26 -18.79
N ARG A 59 10.67 5.24 -19.46
CA ARG A 59 9.28 5.60 -19.17
C ARG A 59 8.40 4.41 -19.51
N ILE A 60 7.55 4.02 -18.57
CA ILE A 60 6.56 2.97 -18.75
C ILE A 60 5.34 3.57 -19.44
N HIS A 61 4.94 3.06 -20.60
CA HIS A 61 3.70 3.49 -21.25
C HIS A 61 2.49 2.77 -20.67
N LEU A 62 1.31 3.38 -20.77
CA LEU A 62 0.07 2.74 -20.29
C LEU A 62 -0.19 1.38 -20.97
N ALA A 63 0.23 1.23 -22.24
CA ALA A 63 0.13 -0.04 -22.96
C ALA A 63 1.03 -1.14 -22.40
N ASP A 64 2.11 -0.79 -21.69
CA ASP A 64 3.04 -1.73 -21.06
C ASP A 64 2.57 -2.14 -19.65
N ILE A 65 1.54 -1.47 -19.12
CA ILE A 65 0.94 -1.79 -17.83
C ILE A 65 -0.20 -2.79 -18.06
N GLU A 66 0.09 -4.07 -17.86
CA GLU A 66 -0.95 -5.11 -17.88
C GLU A 66 -1.87 -4.95 -16.66
N PHE A 67 -3.09 -4.46 -16.89
CA PHE A 67 -4.15 -4.43 -15.88
C PHE A 67 -5.27 -5.37 -16.30
N LYS A 68 -5.58 -6.39 -15.48
CA LYS A 68 -6.82 -7.15 -15.70
C LYS A 68 -7.96 -6.33 -15.12
N ILE A 69 -8.94 -5.98 -15.95
CA ILE A 69 -10.18 -5.36 -15.48
C ILE A 69 -10.82 -6.31 -14.47
N GLY A 70 -10.92 -5.89 -13.21
CA GLY A 70 -11.32 -6.73 -12.07
C GLY A 70 -10.21 -7.05 -11.06
N SER A 71 -8.95 -6.76 -11.39
CA SER A 71 -7.82 -6.88 -10.45
C SER A 71 -7.99 -5.95 -9.26
N ARG A 72 -7.73 -6.45 -8.05
CA ARG A 72 -7.83 -5.69 -6.81
C ARG A 72 -6.62 -4.74 -6.73
N TRP A 73 -6.86 -3.43 -6.85
CA TRP A 73 -5.80 -2.40 -6.70
C TRP A 73 -5.67 -1.90 -5.26
N ILE A 74 -6.70 -2.13 -4.43
CA ILE A 74 -6.72 -1.77 -3.02
C ILE A 74 -6.11 -2.93 -2.20
N PRO A 75 -5.12 -2.68 -1.33
CA PRO A 75 -4.54 -3.70 -0.47
C PRO A 75 -5.58 -4.39 0.42
N GLN A 76 -5.37 -5.68 0.71
CA GLN A 76 -6.26 -6.46 1.57
C GLN A 76 -6.44 -5.84 2.96
N SER A 77 -5.38 -5.24 3.53
CA SER A 77 -5.45 -4.56 4.82
C SER A 77 -6.46 -3.40 4.83
N VAL A 78 -6.57 -2.66 3.74
CA VAL A 78 -7.55 -1.56 3.62
C VAL A 78 -8.98 -2.11 3.65
N TYR A 79 -9.24 -3.22 2.96
CA TYR A 79 -10.53 -3.92 3.05
C TYR A 79 -10.80 -4.48 4.45
N GLY A 80 -9.77 -5.05 5.09
CA GLY A 80 -9.86 -5.61 6.44
C GLY A 80 -10.24 -4.54 7.47
N LYS A 81 -9.56 -3.40 7.45
CA LYS A 81 -9.89 -2.26 8.32
C LYS A 81 -11.31 -1.77 8.09
N PHE A 82 -11.69 -1.52 6.83
CA PHE A 82 -13.04 -1.07 6.48
C PHE A 82 -14.11 -2.03 6.99
N ALA A 83 -13.97 -3.32 6.72
CA ALA A 83 -14.92 -4.33 7.17
C ALA A 83 -15.01 -4.39 8.69
N PHE A 84 -13.86 -4.38 9.38
CA PHE A 84 -13.83 -4.38 10.84
C PHE A 84 -14.57 -3.17 11.40
N GLU A 85 -14.22 -1.95 10.98
CA GLU A 85 -14.84 -0.73 11.47
C GLU A 85 -16.35 -0.72 11.24
N CYS A 86 -16.79 -1.13 10.04
CA CYS A 86 -18.21 -1.25 9.71
C CYS A 86 -18.95 -2.26 10.60
N PHE A 87 -18.34 -3.40 10.91
CA PHE A 87 -19.01 -4.49 11.62
C PHE A 87 -18.79 -4.51 13.13
N THR A 88 -17.83 -3.78 13.68
CA THR A 88 -17.52 -3.80 15.12
C THR A 88 -17.72 -2.46 15.82
N ASN A 89 -17.86 -1.35 15.08
CA ASN A 89 -17.84 0.03 15.63
C ASN A 89 -16.55 0.34 16.43
N HIS A 90 -15.46 -0.39 16.19
CA HIS A 90 -14.14 -0.11 16.76
C HIS A 90 -13.19 0.31 15.63
N GLU A 91 -12.29 1.23 15.92
CA GLU A 91 -11.29 1.70 14.96
C GLU A 91 -9.97 0.94 15.08
N PHE A 92 -9.30 0.75 13.94
CA PHE A 92 -7.93 0.23 13.88
C PHE A 92 -7.03 1.21 13.12
N GLU A 93 -5.78 1.33 13.52
CA GLU A 93 -4.79 1.96 12.64
C GLU A 93 -4.47 1.02 11.46
N LEU A 94 -4.33 1.56 10.25
CA LEU A 94 -3.95 0.77 9.07
C LEU A 94 -2.61 0.05 9.22
N SER A 95 -1.72 0.59 10.06
CA SER A 95 -0.41 0.02 10.42
C SER A 95 -0.49 -1.11 11.45
N SER A 96 -1.66 -1.35 12.07
CA SER A 96 -1.80 -2.40 13.06
C SER A 96 -1.70 -3.79 12.41
N PRO A 97 -0.92 -4.72 12.99
CA PRO A 97 -0.84 -6.10 12.51
C PRO A 97 -2.19 -6.85 12.66
N ASP A 98 -3.12 -6.33 13.46
CA ASP A 98 -4.44 -6.93 13.64
C ASP A 98 -5.30 -6.80 12.38
N VAL A 99 -5.05 -5.78 11.55
CA VAL A 99 -5.79 -5.52 10.31
C VAL A 99 -5.58 -6.65 9.29
N GLU A 100 -4.37 -7.22 9.24
CA GLU A 100 -4.04 -8.34 8.36
C GLU A 100 -4.80 -9.62 8.74
N GLN A 101 -5.21 -9.73 10.00
CA GLN A 101 -5.90 -10.90 10.52
C GLN A 101 -7.41 -10.86 10.23
N VAL A 102 -7.97 -9.72 9.80
CA VAL A 102 -9.41 -9.57 9.57
C VAL A 102 -9.88 -10.39 8.36
N ILE A 103 -9.03 -10.53 7.36
CA ILE A 103 -9.33 -11.24 6.12
C ILE A 103 -8.42 -12.46 5.99
N GLU A 104 -9.03 -13.60 5.70
CA GLU A 104 -8.36 -14.86 5.43
C GLU A 104 -8.59 -15.28 3.98
N VAL A 105 -7.55 -15.78 3.34
CA VAL A 105 -7.62 -16.31 1.98
C VAL A 105 -7.45 -17.82 2.06
N ASN A 106 -8.40 -18.56 1.51
CA ASN A 106 -8.31 -20.01 1.41
C ASN A 106 -7.16 -20.36 0.46
N PRO A 107 -6.15 -21.12 0.93
CA PRO A 107 -4.97 -21.43 0.13
C PRO A 107 -5.26 -22.37 -1.05
N VAL A 108 -6.41 -23.04 -1.08
CA VAL A 108 -6.77 -24.04 -2.10
C VAL A 108 -7.46 -23.43 -3.30
N ASP A 109 -8.44 -22.55 -3.08
CA ASP A 109 -9.27 -21.95 -4.13
C ASP A 109 -9.09 -20.43 -4.25
N GLY A 110 -8.32 -19.80 -3.37
CA GLY A 110 -8.09 -18.37 -3.35
C GLY A 110 -9.26 -17.55 -2.80
N GLN A 111 -10.32 -18.18 -2.31
CA GLN A 111 -11.50 -17.46 -1.81
C GLN A 111 -11.17 -16.65 -0.57
N VAL A 112 -11.72 -15.44 -0.51
CA VAL A 112 -11.49 -14.47 0.54
C VAL A 112 -12.66 -14.47 1.52
N HIS A 113 -12.36 -14.63 2.80
CA HIS A 113 -13.34 -14.68 3.90
C HIS A 113 -12.98 -13.69 5.00
N LEU A 114 -14.00 -13.13 5.66
CA LEU A 114 -13.79 -12.38 6.90
C LEU A 114 -13.65 -13.36 8.06
N ARG A 115 -12.63 -13.19 8.91
CA ARG A 115 -12.45 -14.02 10.10
C ARG A 115 -13.58 -13.82 11.10
N THR A 116 -14.13 -14.94 11.58
CA THR A 116 -15.30 -14.96 12.47
C THR A 116 -15.04 -14.33 13.84
N SER A 117 -13.79 -14.33 14.32
CA SER A 117 -13.40 -13.73 15.61
C SER A 117 -13.73 -12.24 15.72
N PHE A 118 -13.75 -11.53 14.59
CA PHE A 118 -14.06 -10.10 14.54
C PHE A 118 -15.56 -9.81 14.30
N ALA A 119 -16.39 -10.84 14.16
CA ALA A 119 -17.77 -10.72 13.68
C ALA A 119 -18.84 -10.98 14.76
N TYR A 120 -18.47 -11.19 16.03
CA TYR A 120 -19.44 -11.43 17.09
C TYR A 120 -20.08 -10.12 17.56
N ARG A 121 -21.17 -9.70 16.91
CA ARG A 121 -22.19 -8.86 17.57
C ARG A 121 -23.23 -9.77 18.22
N TYR A 122 -23.44 -9.60 19.52
CA TYR A 122 -24.63 -10.14 20.17
C TYR A 122 -25.86 -9.38 19.61
N PRO A 123 -26.92 -10.09 19.19
CA PRO A 123 -28.13 -9.44 18.70
C PRO A 123 -28.69 -8.54 19.81
N SER A 124 -28.97 -7.28 19.49
CA SER A 124 -29.59 -6.36 20.45
C SER A 124 -31.10 -6.61 20.53
N ALA A 125 -31.73 -6.12 21.60
CA ALA A 125 -33.19 -6.16 21.74
C ALA A 125 -33.91 -5.43 20.58
N LYS A 126 -33.26 -4.39 20.02
CA LYS A 126 -33.75 -3.67 18.85
C LYS A 126 -33.70 -4.51 17.58
N ASP A 127 -32.63 -5.27 17.36
CA ASP A 127 -32.49 -6.17 16.21
C ASP A 127 -33.53 -7.30 16.27
N SER A 128 -33.78 -7.81 17.48
CA SER A 128 -34.84 -8.80 17.74
C SER A 128 -36.24 -8.25 17.46
N SER A 129 -36.51 -6.99 17.82
CA SER A 129 -37.80 -6.32 17.53
C SER A 129 -38.02 -6.05 16.04
N LEU A 130 -36.94 -5.96 15.25
CA LEU A 130 -36.99 -5.77 13.80
C LEU A 130 -37.11 -7.11 13.04
N GLY A 131 -37.26 -8.23 13.75
CA GLY A 131 -37.38 -9.55 13.14
C GLY A 131 -36.07 -10.08 12.53
N VAL A 132 -34.93 -9.44 12.84
CA VAL A 132 -33.61 -9.89 12.38
C VAL A 132 -33.15 -10.96 13.36
N SER A 133 -33.49 -12.22 13.06
CA SER A 133 -33.08 -13.36 13.88
C SER A 133 -31.54 -13.41 13.93
N GLY A 134 -31.00 -13.23 15.14
CA GLY A 134 -29.58 -13.35 15.38
C GLY A 134 -29.06 -14.73 14.99
N SER A 135 -27.81 -14.76 14.51
CA SER A 135 -27.03 -15.95 14.17
C SER A 135 -27.14 -16.38 12.70
N ARG A 136 -26.21 -15.91 11.86
CA ARG A 136 -24.94 -16.62 11.56
C ARG A 136 -24.15 -15.96 10.42
N TYR A 137 -24.76 -15.04 9.69
CA TYR A 137 -24.09 -14.17 8.74
C TYR A 137 -24.93 -12.90 8.58
N ASP A 138 -24.46 -11.76 9.08
CA ASP A 138 -25.09 -10.47 8.77
C ASP A 138 -25.16 -10.32 7.23
N THR A 139 -26.31 -9.90 6.71
CA THR A 139 -26.52 -9.64 5.28
C THR A 139 -25.41 -8.73 4.74
N GLY A 140 -24.96 -7.74 5.51
CA GLY A 140 -23.85 -6.87 5.15
C GLY A 140 -22.52 -7.63 4.98
N ARG A 141 -22.22 -8.58 5.88
CA ARG A 141 -21.02 -9.42 5.80
C ARG A 141 -21.01 -10.29 4.55
N LYS A 142 -22.13 -10.96 4.25
CA LYS A 142 -22.27 -11.79 3.05
C LYS A 142 -22.15 -10.99 1.76
N ILE A 143 -22.77 -9.80 1.70
CA ILE A 143 -22.63 -8.88 0.57
C ILE A 143 -21.16 -8.51 0.40
N PHE A 144 -20.48 -8.15 1.49
CA PHE A 144 -19.06 -7.80 1.44
C PHE A 144 -18.20 -8.97 0.97
N GLU A 145 -18.37 -10.18 1.51
CA GLU A 145 -17.64 -11.37 1.07
C GLU A 145 -17.90 -11.71 -0.41
N ASN A 146 -19.13 -11.58 -0.88
CA ASN A 146 -19.44 -11.75 -2.29
C ASN A 146 -18.72 -10.71 -3.16
N LEU A 147 -18.63 -9.45 -2.71
CA LEU A 147 -17.85 -8.40 -3.39
C LEU A 147 -16.33 -8.67 -3.33
N LEU A 148 -15.83 -9.29 -2.25
CA LEU A 148 -14.43 -9.71 -2.19
C LEU A 148 -14.11 -10.81 -3.21
N ASN A 149 -15.10 -11.64 -3.57
CA ASN A 149 -14.90 -12.79 -4.46
C ASN A 149 -15.50 -12.58 -5.87
N SER A 150 -16.06 -11.41 -6.20
CA SER A 150 -16.87 -11.24 -7.42
C SER A 150 -16.10 -11.24 -8.74
N ASN A 151 -14.77 -11.11 -8.70
CA ASN A 151 -13.91 -10.95 -9.88
C ASN A 151 -12.69 -11.92 -9.87
N GLN A 152 -12.78 -13.03 -9.14
CA GLN A 152 -11.80 -14.12 -9.25
C GLN A 152 -12.16 -15.06 -10.40
#